data_AF-A0A2V8M2Z9-F1
#
_entry.id   AF-A0A2V8M2Z9-F1
#
_cell.length_a   1.000
_cell.length_b   1.000
_cell.length_c   1.000
_cell.angle_alpha   90.00
_cell.angle_beta   90.00
_cell.angle_gamma   90.00
#
_symmetry.space_group_name_H-M   'P 1'
#
loop_
_entity.id
_entity.type
_entity.pdbx_description
1 polymer ?
#
loop_
_entity_poly.entity_id
_entity_poly.type
_entity_poly.pdbx_seq_one_letter_code
_entity_poly.pdbx_strand_id
1 'polypeptide(L)'
;PPVISSFAASRATVTLPCPPGQTSGTCPTTADASLGLTTTASDPDGDTLLYSYTVTGGRVTGEGANVTWDLSGVNPGTYTATVEVDDGCGCITSSQTTVTVANCSDCVTPPVPCPTVNVSCPDTADPGPITFTANVSGGPGTQTYSWSVSAGTITGGQNTSSITVNASAGQSITATVELGGLDPNCPKTFSCTTNIKPPPAVCRKFDEYGNIRFNDEKARLDNYAIQLQNEPTAQGYIIGYGSCDAEGLTRANRAKDYLVNTRGIDAGRITVIDGGCMAELKVELWVCPSGATAPAASTEGAVSPCPECKKKPTTRRPRRRGEE
;
A
#
# COMPACT_ATOMS: atom_id res chain seq x y z
N PRO A 1 77.55 -21.71 -34.42
CA PRO A 1 76.46 -21.79 -33.42
C PRO A 1 75.27 -20.95 -33.89
N PRO A 2 74.04 -21.45 -33.68
CA PRO A 2 72.83 -20.75 -34.08
C PRO A 2 72.68 -19.43 -33.33
N VAL A 3 72.08 -18.44 -33.98
CA VAL A 3 71.79 -17.12 -33.39
C VAL A 3 70.29 -16.89 -33.39
N ILE A 4 69.69 -16.70 -32.21
CA ILE A 4 68.29 -16.25 -32.09
C ILE A 4 68.28 -14.73 -32.17
N SER A 5 67.67 -14.19 -33.23
CA SER A 5 67.45 -12.76 -33.41
C SER A 5 66.22 -12.24 -32.67
N SER A 6 65.17 -13.05 -32.53
CA SER A 6 64.00 -12.73 -31.72
C SER A 6 63.23 -13.97 -31.30
N PHE A 7 62.65 -13.92 -30.11
CA PHE A 7 61.65 -14.88 -29.64
C PHE A 7 60.55 -14.13 -28.91
N ALA A 8 59.32 -14.21 -29.43
CA ALA A 8 58.20 -13.41 -28.91
C ALA A 8 56.89 -14.20 -28.95
N ALA A 9 56.07 -13.97 -27.94
CA ALA A 9 54.65 -14.32 -27.96
C ALA A 9 53.85 -13.28 -28.76
N SER A 10 52.75 -13.72 -29.37
CA SER A 10 51.84 -12.85 -30.13
C SER A 10 51.20 -11.76 -29.27
N ARG A 11 51.12 -11.97 -27.95
CA ARG A 11 50.59 -11.03 -26.94
C ARG A 11 51.37 -11.19 -25.64
N ALA A 12 51.56 -10.09 -24.90
CA ALA A 12 52.21 -10.11 -23.59
C ALA A 12 51.24 -10.40 -22.43
N THR A 13 49.93 -10.31 -22.66
CA THR A 13 48.91 -10.45 -21.61
C THR A 13 47.67 -11.17 -22.11
N VAL A 14 47.19 -12.11 -21.30
CA VAL A 14 45.89 -12.78 -21.44
C VAL A 14 45.00 -12.32 -20.29
N THR A 15 43.87 -11.72 -20.62
CA THR A 15 42.88 -11.28 -19.62
C THR A 15 41.78 -12.33 -19.52
N LEU A 16 41.54 -12.82 -18.31
CA LEU A 16 40.46 -13.76 -18.02
C LEU A 16 39.10 -13.03 -17.97
N PRO A 17 37.99 -13.69 -18.34
CA PRO A 17 36.64 -13.13 -18.20
C PRO A 17 36.28 -12.91 -16.74
N CYS A 18 35.21 -12.16 -16.49
CA CYS A 18 34.71 -11.99 -15.13
C CYS A 18 34.26 -13.33 -14.52
N PRO A 19 34.40 -13.50 -13.19
CA PRO A 19 33.83 -14.63 -12.47
C PRO A 19 32.32 -14.75 -12.68
N PRO A 20 31.73 -15.94 -12.51
CA PRO A 20 30.28 -16.13 -12.56
C PRO A 20 29.54 -15.16 -11.63
N GLY A 21 28.52 -14.48 -12.17
CA GLY A 21 27.72 -13.49 -11.42
C GLY A 21 28.25 -12.07 -11.45
N GLN A 22 29.38 -11.82 -12.11
CA GLN A 22 29.91 -10.47 -12.36
C GLN A 22 29.90 -10.15 -13.86
N THR A 23 29.86 -8.86 -14.16
CA THR A 23 29.85 -8.34 -15.53
C THR A 23 30.80 -7.18 -15.66
N SER A 24 31.28 -6.93 -16.87
CA SER A 24 32.08 -5.76 -17.21
C SER A 24 31.79 -5.35 -18.65
N GLY A 25 31.91 -4.06 -18.93
CA GLY A 25 31.81 -3.51 -20.29
C GLY A 25 33.12 -3.59 -21.08
N THR A 26 34.25 -3.92 -20.43
CA THR A 26 35.57 -3.93 -21.07
C THR A 26 36.25 -5.30 -21.07
N CYS A 27 35.86 -6.23 -20.19
CA CYS A 27 36.42 -7.58 -20.14
C CYS A 27 35.97 -8.44 -21.33
N PRO A 28 36.80 -9.41 -21.74
CA PRO A 28 36.38 -10.42 -22.70
C PRO A 28 35.29 -11.34 -22.11
N THR A 29 34.39 -11.82 -22.96
CA THR A 29 33.34 -12.79 -22.59
C THR A 29 33.88 -14.24 -22.48
N THR A 30 35.01 -14.52 -23.12
CA THR A 30 35.70 -15.81 -23.12
C THR A 30 37.20 -15.61 -22.98
N ALA A 31 37.88 -16.46 -22.22
CA ALA A 31 39.34 -16.45 -22.14
C ALA A 31 39.92 -16.95 -23.47
N ASP A 32 40.44 -16.05 -24.29
CA ASP A 32 41.29 -16.41 -25.43
C ASP A 32 42.72 -16.60 -24.92
N ALA A 33 43.04 -17.85 -24.56
CA ALA A 33 44.31 -18.24 -23.95
C ALA A 33 45.27 -18.93 -24.93
N SER A 34 44.97 -18.88 -26.24
CA SER A 34 45.83 -19.46 -27.29
C SER A 34 46.71 -18.37 -27.90
N LEU A 35 48.03 -18.56 -27.85
CA LEU A 35 49.02 -17.57 -28.25
C LEU A 35 49.98 -18.15 -29.28
N GLY A 36 50.38 -17.35 -30.26
CA GLY A 36 51.47 -17.74 -31.16
C GLY A 36 52.82 -17.47 -30.49
N LEU A 37 53.75 -18.40 -30.60
CA LEU A 37 55.16 -18.21 -30.29
C LEU A 37 55.95 -18.24 -31.60
N THR A 38 56.70 -17.18 -31.86
CA THR A 38 57.52 -17.04 -33.08
C THR A 38 58.98 -16.86 -32.69
N THR A 39 59.82 -17.75 -33.19
CA THR A 39 61.28 -17.71 -33.06
C THR A 39 61.88 -17.34 -34.42
N THR A 40 62.83 -16.42 -34.43
CA THR A 40 63.62 -16.09 -35.62
C THR A 40 65.08 -16.39 -35.31
N ALA A 41 65.59 -17.47 -35.89
CA ALA A 41 66.96 -17.91 -35.71
C ALA A 41 67.62 -18.18 -37.06
N SER A 42 68.94 -18.01 -37.11
CA SER A 42 69.76 -18.27 -38.30
C SER A 42 71.03 -19.00 -37.90
N ASP A 43 71.48 -19.89 -38.77
CA ASP A 43 72.78 -20.53 -38.67
C ASP A 43 73.74 -19.97 -39.73
N PRO A 44 74.98 -19.58 -39.38
CA PRO A 44 75.96 -19.07 -40.35
C PRO A 44 76.40 -20.08 -41.41
N ASP A 45 76.39 -21.38 -41.08
CA ASP A 45 76.84 -22.47 -41.93
C ASP A 45 75.69 -23.05 -42.79
N GLY A 46 74.45 -22.62 -42.49
CA GLY A 46 73.25 -22.99 -43.23
C GLY A 46 72.64 -24.31 -42.79
N ASP A 47 73.00 -24.78 -41.59
CA ASP A 47 72.50 -26.04 -41.03
C ASP A 47 71.01 -25.96 -40.67
N THR A 48 70.36 -27.13 -40.65
CA THR A 48 68.94 -27.23 -40.28
C THR A 48 68.79 -27.10 -38.77
N LEU A 49 68.01 -26.10 -38.34
CA LEU A 49 67.79 -25.81 -36.93
C LEU A 49 66.69 -26.69 -36.30
N LEU A 50 67.00 -27.29 -35.16
CA LEU A 50 66.04 -28.00 -34.31
C LEU A 50 65.57 -27.10 -33.17
N TYR A 51 64.26 -27.07 -32.91
CA TYR A 51 63.63 -26.21 -31.92
C TYR A 51 63.01 -27.05 -30.80
N SER A 52 63.35 -26.73 -29.54
CA SER A 52 62.76 -27.34 -28.35
C SER A 52 62.15 -26.25 -27.47
N TYR A 53 60.90 -26.43 -27.04
CA TYR A 53 60.16 -25.46 -26.23
C TYR A 53 59.87 -26.02 -24.84
N THR A 54 60.12 -25.22 -23.81
CA THR A 54 59.72 -25.50 -22.43
C THR A 54 58.89 -24.34 -21.89
N VAL A 55 57.83 -24.65 -21.13
CA VAL A 55 56.93 -23.64 -20.56
C VAL A 55 56.69 -23.90 -19.08
N THR A 56 56.55 -22.83 -18.30
CA THR A 56 56.24 -22.94 -16.87
C THR A 56 54.75 -23.20 -16.57
N GLY A 57 53.88 -23.11 -17.59
CA GLY A 57 52.46 -23.43 -17.51
C GLY A 57 51.80 -23.55 -18.88
N GLY A 58 50.66 -24.21 -18.92
CA GLY A 58 49.96 -24.52 -20.17
C GLY A 58 50.66 -25.60 -21.00
N ARG A 59 50.43 -25.58 -22.31
CA ARG A 59 50.98 -26.55 -23.27
C ARG A 59 51.38 -25.86 -24.58
N VAL A 60 52.54 -26.23 -25.12
CA VAL A 60 52.94 -25.87 -26.48
C VAL A 60 52.51 -26.95 -27.47
N THR A 61 52.06 -26.54 -28.65
CA THR A 61 51.60 -27.40 -29.74
C THR A 61 52.18 -26.93 -31.07
N GLY A 62 52.54 -27.86 -31.95
CA GLY A 62 53.25 -27.57 -33.18
C GLY A 62 54.75 -27.82 -33.06
N GLU A 63 55.46 -27.65 -34.18
CA GLU A 63 56.89 -27.91 -34.32
C GLU A 63 57.55 -26.82 -35.17
N GLY A 64 58.87 -26.68 -35.05
CA GLY A 64 59.65 -25.69 -35.78
C GLY A 64 59.59 -24.30 -35.15
N ALA A 65 59.87 -23.27 -35.94
CA ALA A 65 60.06 -21.90 -35.45
C ALA A 65 58.77 -21.18 -35.00
N ASN A 66 57.59 -21.70 -35.39
CA ASN A 66 56.29 -21.12 -35.05
C ASN A 66 55.40 -22.18 -34.41
N VAL A 67 55.02 -21.97 -33.16
CA VAL A 67 54.21 -22.91 -32.38
C VAL A 67 53.09 -22.17 -31.66
N THR A 68 52.07 -22.90 -31.21
CA THR A 68 50.97 -22.35 -30.42
C THR A 68 51.14 -22.71 -28.96
N TRP A 69 51.09 -21.72 -28.09
CA TRP A 69 51.08 -21.86 -26.64
C TRP A 69 49.67 -21.67 -26.08
N ASP A 70 49.11 -22.76 -25.56
CA ASP A 70 47.79 -22.80 -24.93
C ASP A 70 47.92 -22.67 -23.41
N LEU A 71 47.43 -21.55 -22.88
CA LEU A 71 47.35 -21.24 -21.44
C LEU A 71 45.95 -21.50 -20.86
N SER A 72 45.11 -22.30 -21.53
CA SER A 72 43.77 -22.62 -21.03
C SER A 72 43.83 -23.30 -19.67
N GLY A 73 43.02 -22.81 -18.72
CA GLY A 73 42.88 -23.41 -17.39
C GLY A 73 44.00 -23.09 -16.41
N VAL A 74 44.99 -22.28 -16.80
CA VAL A 74 46.02 -21.81 -15.85
C VAL A 74 45.47 -20.69 -14.97
N ASN A 75 45.98 -20.59 -13.74
CA ASN A 75 45.61 -19.52 -12.83
C ASN A 75 46.27 -18.18 -13.24
N PRO A 76 45.78 -17.04 -12.74
CA PRO A 76 46.47 -15.77 -12.92
C PRO A 76 47.92 -15.83 -12.42
N GLY A 77 48.85 -15.35 -13.24
CA GLY A 77 50.29 -15.42 -12.98
C GLY A 77 51.12 -15.08 -14.21
N THR A 78 52.43 -14.96 -14.03
CA THR A 78 53.37 -14.77 -15.14
C THR A 78 53.97 -16.12 -15.51
N TYR A 79 53.82 -16.48 -16.78
CA TYR A 79 54.35 -17.71 -17.37
C TYR A 79 55.49 -17.39 -18.30
N THR A 80 56.48 -18.28 -18.36
CA THR A 80 57.66 -18.14 -19.20
C THR A 80 57.67 -19.27 -20.21
N ALA A 81 57.86 -18.93 -21.48
CA ALA A 81 58.25 -19.87 -22.52
C ALA A 81 59.74 -19.68 -22.80
N THR A 82 60.46 -20.80 -22.94
CA THR A 82 61.88 -20.84 -23.29
C THR A 82 62.02 -21.68 -24.55
N VAL A 83 62.71 -21.16 -25.56
CA VAL A 83 63.11 -21.89 -26.76
C VAL A 83 64.59 -22.18 -26.71
N GLU A 84 64.96 -23.41 -27.03
CA GLU A 84 66.32 -23.86 -27.29
C GLU A 84 66.44 -24.23 -28.77
N VAL A 85 67.48 -23.73 -29.44
CA VAL A 85 67.75 -23.95 -30.85
C VAL A 85 69.11 -24.64 -30.98
N ASP A 86 69.13 -25.79 -31.65
CA ASP A 86 70.30 -26.65 -31.87
C ASP A 86 70.62 -26.75 -33.37
N ASP A 87 71.90 -26.62 -33.73
CA ASP A 87 72.43 -26.80 -35.09
C ASP A 87 72.87 -28.25 -35.39
N GLY A 88 72.75 -29.16 -34.43
CA GLY A 88 73.12 -30.58 -34.58
C GLY A 88 74.62 -30.86 -34.39
N CYS A 89 75.43 -29.82 -34.18
CA CYS A 89 76.86 -29.91 -33.88
C CYS A 89 77.14 -29.75 -32.37
N GLY A 90 76.10 -29.76 -31.53
CA GLY A 90 76.17 -29.58 -30.08
C GLY A 90 76.27 -28.12 -29.63
N CYS A 91 76.06 -27.18 -30.55
CA CYS A 91 75.97 -25.76 -30.23
C CYS A 91 74.51 -25.36 -30.05
N ILE A 92 74.11 -25.16 -28.80
CA ILE A 92 72.76 -24.72 -28.44
C ILE A 92 72.73 -23.23 -28.08
N THR A 93 71.67 -22.56 -28.46
CA THR A 93 71.34 -21.20 -27.99
C THR A 93 69.92 -21.18 -27.44
N SER A 94 69.66 -20.33 -26.44
CA SER A 94 68.34 -20.25 -25.83
C SER A 94 67.87 -18.81 -25.66
N SER A 95 66.55 -18.64 -25.72
CA SER A 95 65.88 -17.37 -25.48
C SER A 95 64.56 -17.62 -24.77
N GLN A 96 64.04 -16.60 -24.08
CA GLN A 96 62.81 -16.71 -23.31
C GLN A 96 61.91 -15.49 -23.51
N THR A 97 60.61 -15.72 -23.38
CA THR A 97 59.58 -14.69 -23.41
C THR A 97 58.56 -14.96 -22.30
N THR A 98 57.92 -13.91 -21.80
CA THR A 98 56.95 -14.02 -20.70
C THR A 98 55.59 -13.51 -21.12
N VAL A 99 54.56 -14.15 -20.56
CA VAL A 99 53.16 -13.77 -20.74
C VAL A 99 52.49 -13.73 -19.37
N THR A 100 51.76 -12.67 -19.09
CA THR A 100 50.98 -12.55 -17.86
C THR A 100 49.53 -12.92 -18.11
N VAL A 101 49.01 -13.88 -17.35
CA VAL A 101 47.58 -14.16 -17.24
C VAL A 101 47.04 -13.35 -16.07
N ALA A 102 46.10 -12.44 -16.33
CA ALA A 102 45.56 -11.55 -15.31
C ALA A 102 44.03 -11.67 -15.25
N ASN A 103 43.48 -11.53 -14.03
CA ASN A 103 42.06 -11.30 -13.86
C ASN A 103 41.69 -9.93 -14.41
N CYS A 104 40.45 -9.82 -14.90
CA CYS A 104 39.93 -8.53 -15.27
C CYS A 104 39.67 -7.66 -14.03
N SER A 105 40.00 -6.37 -14.11
CA SER A 105 40.03 -5.46 -12.96
C SER A 105 38.74 -4.69 -12.71
N ASP A 106 37.81 -4.66 -13.66
CA ASP A 106 36.58 -3.84 -13.61
C ASP A 106 35.30 -4.70 -13.53
N CYS A 107 35.42 -5.94 -13.06
CA CYS A 107 34.28 -6.79 -12.81
C CYS A 107 33.43 -6.23 -11.68
N VAL A 108 32.16 -5.97 -11.99
CA VAL A 108 31.16 -5.50 -11.03
C VAL A 108 30.05 -6.52 -10.88
N THR A 109 29.59 -6.69 -9.65
CA THR A 109 28.38 -7.47 -9.38
C THR A 109 27.18 -6.61 -9.78
N PRO A 110 26.30 -7.09 -10.67
CA PRO A 110 25.08 -6.37 -11.01
C PRO A 110 24.25 -6.07 -9.75
N PRO A 111 23.65 -4.88 -9.65
CA PRO A 111 22.79 -4.57 -8.52
C PRO A 111 21.61 -5.55 -8.48
N VAL A 112 21.37 -6.12 -7.32
CA VAL A 112 20.24 -7.03 -7.10
C VAL A 112 18.94 -6.24 -7.28
N PRO A 113 18.02 -6.65 -8.16
CA PRO A 113 16.75 -5.96 -8.31
C PRO A 113 15.92 -6.13 -7.03
N CYS A 114 15.46 -5.02 -6.46
CA CYS A 114 14.52 -5.04 -5.34
C CYS A 114 13.17 -5.60 -5.78
N PRO A 115 12.46 -6.33 -4.90
CA PRO A 115 11.09 -6.74 -5.19
C PRO A 115 10.18 -5.52 -5.28
N THR A 116 9.13 -5.64 -6.10
CA THR A 116 8.03 -4.67 -6.10
C THR A 116 7.00 -5.12 -5.08
N VAL A 117 6.67 -4.23 -4.14
CA VAL A 117 5.73 -4.50 -3.05
C VAL A 117 4.58 -3.51 -3.10
N ASN A 118 3.36 -4.04 -3.11
CA ASN A 118 2.14 -3.23 -3.03
C ASN A 118 1.27 -3.69 -1.87
N VAL A 119 0.95 -2.78 -0.96
CA VAL A 119 0.03 -3.04 0.15
C VAL A 119 -1.37 -2.60 -0.26
N SER A 120 -2.29 -3.56 -0.34
CA SER A 120 -3.68 -3.35 -0.73
C SER A 120 -4.59 -3.34 0.48
N CYS A 121 -5.44 -2.31 0.58
CA CYS A 121 -6.55 -2.22 1.52
C CYS A 121 -7.64 -1.31 0.94
N PRO A 122 -8.88 -1.38 1.46
CA PRO A 122 -9.95 -0.48 1.03
C PRO A 122 -9.68 0.96 1.49
N ASP A 123 -10.09 1.97 0.69
CA ASP A 123 -10.00 3.38 1.09
C ASP A 123 -10.96 3.72 2.23
N THR A 124 -12.14 3.08 2.23
CA THR A 124 -13.19 3.24 3.25
C THR A 124 -13.88 1.92 3.53
N ALA A 125 -14.14 1.63 4.81
CA ALA A 125 -14.80 0.40 5.25
C ALA A 125 -15.79 0.66 6.39
N ASP A 126 -16.76 -0.23 6.54
CA ASP A 126 -17.62 -0.27 7.73
C ASP A 126 -16.85 -0.82 8.95
N PRO A 127 -17.26 -0.48 10.18
CA PRO A 127 -16.63 -1.03 11.39
C PRO A 127 -16.71 -2.57 11.42
N GLY A 128 -15.61 -3.22 11.82
CA GLY A 128 -15.52 -4.68 11.83
C GLY A 128 -14.17 -5.22 11.32
N PRO A 129 -14.11 -6.50 10.90
CA PRO A 129 -12.88 -7.13 10.40
C PRO A 129 -12.53 -6.63 8.99
N ILE A 130 -11.30 -6.15 8.83
CA ILE A 130 -10.77 -5.61 7.57
C ILE A 130 -9.48 -6.33 7.23
N THR A 131 -9.31 -6.68 5.96
CA THR A 131 -8.13 -7.38 5.47
C THR A 131 -7.16 -6.42 4.80
N PHE A 132 -5.89 -6.55 5.15
CA PHE A 132 -4.76 -5.87 4.51
C PHE A 132 -3.86 -6.92 3.87
N THR A 133 -3.38 -6.68 2.66
CA THR A 133 -2.58 -7.66 1.91
C THR A 133 -1.34 -7.03 1.30
N ALA A 134 -0.17 -7.61 1.57
CA ALA A 134 1.09 -7.27 0.94
C ALA A 134 1.33 -8.20 -0.25
N ASN A 135 1.36 -7.63 -1.45
CA ASN A 135 1.66 -8.34 -2.69
C ASN A 135 3.12 -8.09 -3.05
N VAL A 136 3.95 -9.13 -2.97
CA VAL A 136 5.38 -9.07 -3.27
C VAL A 136 5.62 -9.78 -4.60
N SER A 137 6.34 -9.13 -5.52
CA SER A 137 6.67 -9.69 -6.83
C SER A 137 8.13 -9.40 -7.21
N GLY A 138 8.81 -10.40 -7.77
CA GLY A 138 10.23 -10.33 -8.11
C GLY A 138 11.15 -10.34 -6.88
N GLY A 139 12.44 -10.05 -7.11
CA GLY A 139 13.49 -10.04 -6.09
C GLY A 139 13.97 -11.46 -5.69
N PRO A 140 15.21 -11.58 -5.18
CA PRO A 140 15.70 -12.85 -4.67
C PRO A 140 15.21 -13.15 -3.25
N GLY A 141 15.19 -14.43 -2.90
CA GLY A 141 14.96 -14.92 -1.54
C GLY A 141 13.50 -15.10 -1.16
N THR A 142 13.30 -15.63 0.05
CA THR A 142 11.99 -15.79 0.69
C THR A 142 11.77 -14.65 1.68
N GLN A 143 10.65 -13.94 1.55
CA GLN A 143 10.35 -12.79 2.41
C GLN A 143 9.65 -13.24 3.70
N THR A 144 10.03 -12.62 4.80
CA THR A 144 9.28 -12.69 6.06
C THR A 144 8.47 -11.42 6.26
N TYR A 145 7.35 -11.51 6.95
CA TYR A 145 6.42 -10.39 7.16
C TYR A 145 6.38 -10.06 8.65
N SER A 146 6.30 -8.77 8.98
CA SER A 146 6.02 -8.30 10.32
C SER A 146 5.05 -7.14 10.23
N TRP A 147 3.82 -7.31 10.71
CA TRP A 147 2.80 -6.28 10.61
C TRP A 147 2.64 -5.49 11.91
N SER A 148 2.38 -4.19 11.75
CA SER A 148 1.95 -3.27 12.80
C SER A 148 0.76 -2.44 12.31
N VAL A 149 -0.07 -1.96 13.23
CA VAL A 149 -1.25 -1.14 12.93
C VAL A 149 -1.27 0.10 13.79
N SER A 150 -1.71 1.24 13.24
CA SER A 150 -1.82 2.50 13.99
C SER A 150 -3.00 2.53 14.96
N ALA A 151 -4.03 1.73 14.70
CA ALA A 151 -5.25 1.60 15.49
C ALA A 151 -5.94 0.26 15.23
N GLY A 152 -6.83 -0.17 16.12
CA GLY A 152 -7.47 -1.48 16.07
C GLY A 152 -6.57 -2.61 16.59
N THR A 153 -7.01 -3.86 16.39
CA THR A 153 -6.26 -5.05 16.83
C THR A 153 -6.13 -6.04 15.68
N ILE A 154 -4.92 -6.55 15.46
CA ILE A 154 -4.69 -7.64 14.50
C ILE A 154 -5.30 -8.92 15.09
N THR A 155 -6.30 -9.47 14.42
CA THR A 155 -7.02 -10.67 14.87
C THR A 155 -6.51 -11.95 14.21
N GLY A 156 -5.74 -11.85 13.12
CA GLY A 156 -5.15 -13.00 12.45
C GLY A 156 -4.17 -12.62 11.35
N GLY A 157 -3.38 -13.59 10.89
CA GLY A 157 -2.48 -13.45 9.74
C GLY A 157 -1.12 -12.80 10.03
N GLN A 158 -0.75 -12.61 11.29
CA GLN A 158 0.58 -12.08 11.64
C GLN A 158 1.68 -12.99 11.06
N ASN A 159 2.76 -12.38 10.58
CA ASN A 159 3.86 -13.03 9.87
C ASN A 159 3.51 -13.69 8.53
N THR A 160 2.35 -13.36 7.95
CA THR A 160 1.95 -13.80 6.60
C THR A 160 1.78 -12.61 5.66
N SER A 161 1.50 -12.87 4.38
CA SER A 161 1.25 -11.82 3.38
C SER A 161 -0.06 -11.06 3.57
N SER A 162 -0.93 -11.47 4.49
CA SER A 162 -2.18 -10.77 4.77
C SER A 162 -2.55 -10.81 6.24
N ILE A 163 -3.06 -9.70 6.77
CA ILE A 163 -3.61 -9.64 8.14
C ILE A 163 -5.08 -9.27 8.12
N THR A 164 -5.77 -9.67 9.18
CA THR A 164 -7.11 -9.16 9.50
C THR A 164 -7.02 -8.28 10.73
N VAL A 165 -7.62 -7.10 10.67
CA VAL A 165 -7.64 -6.11 11.74
C VAL A 165 -9.09 -5.84 12.11
N ASN A 166 -9.42 -5.88 13.40
CA ASN A 166 -10.73 -5.45 13.86
C ASN A 166 -10.71 -3.94 14.13
N ALA A 167 -11.61 -3.24 13.45
CA ALA A 167 -11.65 -1.79 13.35
C ALA A 167 -12.81 -1.18 14.13
N SER A 168 -12.53 -0.12 14.90
CA SER A 168 -13.55 0.69 15.57
C SER A 168 -14.06 1.81 14.66
N ALA A 169 -15.33 2.17 14.83
CA ALA A 169 -15.97 3.19 14.02
C ALA A 169 -15.31 4.58 14.16
N GLY A 170 -15.27 5.33 13.06
CA GLY A 170 -14.82 6.74 13.05
C GLY A 170 -13.32 6.94 13.23
N GLN A 171 -12.50 5.91 13.02
CA GLN A 171 -11.04 5.98 13.07
C GLN A 171 -10.42 5.77 11.69
N SER A 172 -9.18 6.19 11.50
CA SER A 172 -8.34 5.81 10.35
C SER A 172 -7.31 4.77 10.80
N ILE A 173 -7.19 3.67 10.06
CA ILE A 173 -6.24 2.59 10.38
C ILE A 173 -5.19 2.55 9.29
N THR A 174 -3.92 2.69 9.68
CA THR A 174 -2.77 2.46 8.81
C THR A 174 -2.13 1.14 9.18
N ALA A 175 -2.13 0.18 8.27
CA ALA A 175 -1.39 -1.05 8.43
C ALA A 175 -0.01 -0.89 7.77
N THR A 176 1.03 -1.22 8.51
CA THR A 176 2.42 -1.15 8.06
C THR A 176 3.02 -2.55 8.11
N VAL A 177 3.57 -3.00 6.97
CA VAL A 177 4.31 -4.25 6.86
C VAL A 177 5.80 -3.94 6.75
N GLU A 178 6.59 -4.63 7.55
CA GLU A 178 8.04 -4.68 7.44
C GLU A 178 8.45 -6.04 6.88
N LEU A 179 9.17 -6.02 5.76
CA LEU A 179 9.67 -7.23 5.09
C LEU A 179 11.11 -7.54 5.51
N GLY A 180 11.32 -8.78 5.95
CA GLY A 180 12.65 -9.34 6.19
C GLY A 180 13.18 -10.12 4.99
N GLY A 181 14.50 -10.34 4.98
CA GLY A 181 15.19 -11.10 3.91
C GLY A 181 15.54 -10.29 2.66
N LEU A 182 15.26 -8.98 2.65
CA LEU A 182 15.59 -8.08 1.55
C LEU A 182 17.01 -7.51 1.67
N ASP A 183 17.61 -7.18 0.51
CA ASP A 183 18.86 -6.43 0.42
C ASP A 183 18.77 -5.12 1.24
N PRO A 184 19.83 -4.71 1.96
CA PRO A 184 19.82 -3.47 2.74
C PRO A 184 19.46 -2.20 1.95
N ASN A 185 19.71 -2.19 0.64
CA ASN A 185 19.39 -1.05 -0.23
C ASN A 185 17.92 -1.02 -0.66
N CYS A 186 17.15 -2.08 -0.40
CA CYS A 186 15.74 -2.14 -0.77
C CYS A 186 14.85 -1.53 0.32
N PRO A 187 13.75 -0.86 -0.07
CA PRO A 187 12.73 -0.44 0.87
C PRO A 187 12.13 -1.67 1.56
N LYS A 188 12.04 -1.62 2.90
CA LYS A 188 11.54 -2.73 3.72
C LYS A 188 10.16 -2.48 4.30
N THR A 189 9.74 -1.23 4.33
CA THR A 189 8.51 -0.81 5.02
C THR A 189 7.51 -0.27 4.01
N PHE A 190 6.30 -0.82 4.04
CA PHE A 190 5.20 -0.42 3.17
C PHE A 190 3.94 -0.29 3.99
N SER A 191 3.03 0.59 3.59
CA SER A 191 1.80 0.81 4.33
C SER A 191 0.64 1.19 3.42
N CYS A 192 -0.58 1.04 3.94
CA CYS A 192 -1.77 1.60 3.35
C CYS A 192 -2.76 1.98 4.47
N THR A 193 -3.70 2.88 4.16
CA THR A 193 -4.62 3.46 5.15
C THR A 193 -6.07 3.27 4.73
N THR A 194 -6.89 2.79 5.65
CA THR A 194 -8.34 2.65 5.50
C THR A 194 -9.06 3.60 6.44
N ASN A 195 -10.06 4.34 5.94
CA ASN A 195 -10.94 5.16 6.76
C ASN A 195 -12.18 4.35 7.20
N ILE A 196 -12.45 4.31 8.50
CA ILE A 196 -13.60 3.58 9.02
C ILE A 196 -14.77 4.54 9.14
N LYS A 197 -15.92 4.16 8.54
CA LYS A 197 -17.13 5.00 8.61
C LYS A 197 -17.49 5.30 10.07
N PRO A 198 -17.89 6.53 10.39
CA PRO A 198 -18.37 6.86 11.72
C PRO A 198 -19.64 6.07 12.05
N PRO A 199 -19.99 5.91 13.34
CA PRO A 199 -21.27 5.34 13.73
C PRO A 199 -22.43 6.06 13.04
N PRO A 200 -23.53 5.35 12.71
CA PRO A 200 -24.73 6.00 12.21
C PRO A 200 -25.19 7.11 13.17
N ALA A 201 -25.55 8.26 12.61
CA ALA A 201 -26.12 9.33 13.42
C ALA A 201 -27.47 8.88 14.00
N VAL A 202 -27.72 9.19 15.27
CA VAL A 202 -28.97 8.84 15.96
C VAL A 202 -29.76 10.10 16.31
N CYS A 203 -31.08 10.03 16.16
CA CYS A 203 -31.98 11.06 16.65
C CYS A 203 -31.98 11.07 18.18
N ARG A 204 -32.12 12.26 18.77
CA ARG A 204 -32.30 12.41 20.21
C ARG A 204 -33.62 13.09 20.52
N LYS A 205 -34.27 12.64 21.59
CA LYS A 205 -35.46 13.30 22.13
C LYS A 205 -35.03 14.56 22.85
N PHE A 206 -35.51 15.70 22.36
CA PHE A 206 -35.19 17.01 22.90
C PHE A 206 -36.09 17.37 24.08
N ASP A 207 -37.39 17.15 23.93
CA ASP A 207 -38.38 17.44 24.97
C ASP A 207 -39.63 16.57 24.81
N GLU A 208 -40.42 16.49 25.88
CA GLU A 208 -41.75 15.91 25.90
C GLU A 208 -42.69 16.74 26.77
N TYR A 209 -43.92 16.92 26.31
CA TYR A 209 -44.95 17.56 27.11
C TYR A 209 -46.35 17.00 26.82
N GLY A 210 -47.19 17.01 27.86
CA GLY A 210 -48.59 16.60 27.77
C GLY A 210 -49.54 17.75 27.43
N ASN A 211 -50.74 17.73 27.99
CA ASN A 211 -51.71 18.82 27.84
C ASN A 211 -51.36 20.06 28.67
N ILE A 212 -50.49 20.92 28.12
CA ILE A 212 -50.05 22.17 28.75
C ILE A 212 -50.71 23.42 28.14
N ARG A 213 -50.68 24.52 28.88
CA ARG A 213 -51.17 25.83 28.42
C ARG A 213 -50.36 26.31 27.22
N PHE A 214 -51.00 27.10 26.36
CA PHE A 214 -50.38 27.54 25.11
C PHE A 214 -49.12 28.38 25.30
N ASN A 215 -49.05 29.21 26.35
CA ASN A 215 -47.85 30.00 26.64
C ASN A 215 -46.67 29.12 27.08
N ASP A 216 -46.94 28.06 27.85
CA ASP A 216 -45.89 27.13 28.30
C ASP A 216 -45.36 26.29 27.14
N GLU A 217 -46.25 25.91 26.21
CA GLU A 217 -45.87 25.23 24.97
C GLU A 217 -44.99 26.11 24.09
N LYS A 218 -45.34 27.40 23.93
CA LYS A 218 -44.50 28.34 23.18
C LYS A 218 -43.08 28.40 23.74
N ALA A 219 -42.93 28.48 25.06
CA ALA A 219 -41.61 28.53 25.70
C ALA A 219 -40.78 27.26 25.42
N ARG A 220 -41.41 26.08 25.37
CA ARG A 220 -40.73 24.83 24.98
C ARG A 220 -40.35 24.81 23.51
N LEU A 221 -41.25 25.24 22.62
CA LEU A 221 -40.98 25.36 21.19
C LEU A 221 -39.93 26.43 20.89
N ASP A 222 -39.83 27.46 21.73
CA ASP A 222 -38.80 28.50 21.64
C ASP A 222 -37.41 27.91 21.89
N ASN A 223 -37.25 27.06 22.91
CA ASN A 223 -36.00 26.34 23.19
C ASN A 223 -35.68 25.34 22.07
N TYR A 224 -36.70 24.66 21.55
CA TYR A 224 -36.52 23.71 20.44
C TYR A 224 -36.08 24.41 19.14
N ALA A 225 -36.64 25.59 18.84
CA ALA A 225 -36.20 26.40 17.73
C ALA A 225 -34.73 26.86 17.88
N ILE A 226 -34.31 27.25 19.10
CA ILE A 226 -32.90 27.58 19.38
C ILE A 226 -32.01 26.37 19.08
N GLN A 227 -32.41 25.17 19.50
CA GLN A 227 -31.62 23.97 19.23
C GLN A 227 -31.47 23.69 17.73
N LEU A 228 -32.55 23.83 16.96
CA LEU A 228 -32.53 23.64 15.51
C LEU A 228 -31.76 24.74 14.77
N GLN A 229 -31.68 25.95 15.34
CA GLN A 229 -30.84 27.04 14.81
C GLN A 229 -29.35 26.76 15.05
N ASN A 230 -29.00 26.22 16.21
CA ASN A 230 -27.62 25.82 16.54
C ASN A 230 -27.14 24.61 15.73
N GLU A 231 -28.06 23.78 15.22
CA GLU A 231 -27.77 22.61 14.38
C GLU A 231 -28.40 22.77 13.00
N PRO A 232 -27.81 23.57 12.08
CA PRO A 232 -28.45 23.96 10.82
C PRO A 232 -28.73 22.81 9.87
N THR A 233 -27.98 21.71 9.98
CA THR A 233 -28.15 20.49 9.15
C THR A 233 -29.08 19.46 9.79
N ALA A 234 -29.61 19.70 10.99
CA ALA A 234 -30.50 18.77 11.66
C ALA A 234 -31.95 18.95 11.19
N GLN A 235 -32.69 17.85 11.16
CA GLN A 235 -34.14 17.79 10.97
C GLN A 235 -34.82 17.77 12.34
N GLY A 236 -35.87 18.57 12.51
CA GLY A 236 -36.76 18.50 13.65
C GLY A 236 -37.96 17.58 13.36
N TYR A 237 -38.27 16.68 14.28
CA TYR A 237 -39.50 15.89 14.24
C TYR A 237 -40.41 16.23 15.41
N ILE A 238 -41.72 16.26 15.14
CA ILE A 238 -42.76 16.49 16.13
C ILE A 238 -43.72 15.31 16.06
N ILE A 239 -43.76 14.49 17.11
CA ILE A 239 -44.69 13.37 17.21
C ILE A 239 -45.82 13.76 18.14
N GLY A 240 -47.05 13.76 17.63
CA GLY A 240 -48.24 14.10 18.41
C GLY A 240 -49.10 12.87 18.68
N TYR A 241 -49.33 12.56 19.95
CA TYR A 241 -50.21 11.49 20.40
C TYR A 241 -51.48 12.10 21.00
N GLY A 242 -52.65 11.74 20.46
CA GLY A 242 -53.94 12.28 20.90
C GLY A 242 -54.60 11.45 21.99
N SER A 243 -55.47 12.05 22.79
CA SER A 243 -56.43 11.29 23.63
C SER A 243 -57.66 10.84 22.84
N CYS A 244 -57.85 11.41 21.65
CA CYS A 244 -58.90 11.10 20.69
C CYS A 244 -58.40 11.33 19.26
N ASP A 245 -59.20 10.90 18.29
CA ASP A 245 -58.88 10.92 16.86
C ASP A 245 -58.39 12.30 16.36
N ALA A 246 -57.27 12.30 15.62
CA ALA A 246 -56.60 13.48 15.06
C ALA A 246 -56.15 14.59 16.06
N GLU A 247 -56.38 14.44 17.37
CA GLU A 247 -56.02 15.45 18.38
C GLU A 247 -54.50 15.69 18.43
N GLY A 248 -53.73 14.59 18.48
CA GLY A 248 -52.27 14.60 18.52
C GLY A 248 -51.67 15.24 17.26
N LEU A 249 -52.12 14.80 16.08
CA LEU A 249 -51.71 15.36 14.80
C LEU A 249 -52.03 16.85 14.69
N THR A 250 -53.21 17.28 15.14
CA THR A 250 -53.59 18.70 15.17
C THR A 250 -52.68 19.52 16.09
N ARG A 251 -52.35 18.98 17.27
CA ARG A 251 -51.41 19.61 18.21
C ARG A 251 -50.02 19.76 17.60
N ALA A 252 -49.51 18.70 16.95
CA ALA A 252 -48.20 18.70 16.32
C ALA A 252 -48.10 19.65 15.12
N ASN A 253 -49.14 19.72 14.28
CA ASN A 253 -49.20 20.69 13.18
C ASN A 253 -49.17 22.14 13.67
N ARG A 254 -49.92 22.45 14.73
CA ARG A 254 -49.87 23.79 15.33
C ARG A 254 -48.50 24.14 15.91
N ALA A 255 -47.79 23.15 16.47
CA ALA A 255 -46.42 23.33 16.92
C ALA A 255 -45.47 23.60 15.74
N LYS A 256 -45.60 22.85 14.63
CA LYS A 256 -44.89 23.11 13.37
C LYS A 256 -45.16 24.52 12.85
N ASP A 257 -46.42 24.95 12.81
CA ASP A 257 -46.80 26.29 12.34
C ASP A 257 -46.16 27.39 13.19
N TYR A 258 -46.04 27.20 14.51
CA TYR A 258 -45.35 28.15 15.37
C TYR A 258 -43.84 28.20 15.06
N LEU A 259 -43.18 27.04 14.92
CA LEU A 259 -41.76 26.98 14.59
C LEU A 259 -41.44 27.61 13.23
N VAL A 260 -42.30 27.39 12.23
CA VAL A 260 -42.10 27.92 10.88
C VAL A 260 -42.48 29.40 10.82
N ASN A 261 -43.72 29.75 11.17
CA ASN A 261 -44.24 31.10 10.94
C ASN A 261 -43.81 32.11 12.00
N THR A 262 -43.55 31.67 13.25
CA THR A 262 -43.15 32.58 14.34
C THR A 262 -41.63 32.55 14.58
N ARG A 263 -41.01 31.38 14.53
CA ARG A 263 -39.57 31.20 14.81
C ARG A 263 -38.67 31.17 13.57
N GLY A 264 -39.26 31.15 12.37
CA GLY A 264 -38.52 31.23 11.11
C GLY A 264 -37.70 30.00 10.77
N ILE A 265 -38.04 28.83 11.33
CA ILE A 265 -37.41 27.57 10.92
C ILE A 265 -37.96 27.17 9.54
N ASP A 266 -37.09 26.76 8.62
CA ASP A 266 -37.51 26.25 7.32
C ASP A 266 -38.53 25.10 7.49
N ALA A 267 -39.66 25.18 6.80
CA ALA A 267 -40.71 24.17 6.83
C ALA A 267 -40.21 22.80 6.36
N GLY A 268 -39.23 22.76 5.46
CA GLY A 268 -38.56 21.54 5.01
C GLY A 268 -37.76 20.85 6.12
N ARG A 269 -37.39 21.59 7.18
CA ARG A 269 -36.66 21.07 8.33
C ARG A 269 -37.54 20.52 9.45
N ILE A 270 -38.87 20.64 9.36
CA ILE A 270 -39.80 20.16 10.39
C ILE A 270 -40.75 19.10 9.80
N THR A 271 -40.67 17.88 10.34
CA THR A 271 -41.56 16.76 9.98
C THR A 271 -42.51 16.46 11.13
N VAL A 272 -43.81 16.37 10.83
CA VAL A 272 -44.82 15.96 11.80
C VAL A 272 -45.12 14.48 11.58
N ILE A 273 -45.17 13.72 12.67
CA ILE A 273 -45.54 12.30 12.68
C ILE A 273 -46.81 12.16 13.51
N ASP A 274 -47.80 11.47 12.96
CA ASP A 274 -48.98 11.08 13.73
C ASP A 274 -48.59 9.92 14.65
N GLY A 275 -48.61 10.17 15.96
CA GLY A 275 -48.31 9.18 16.98
C GLY A 275 -49.47 8.22 17.25
N GLY A 276 -50.66 8.49 16.72
CA GLY A 276 -51.88 7.78 17.06
C GLY A 276 -52.46 8.22 18.40
N CYS A 277 -53.25 7.36 19.03
CA CYS A 277 -53.93 7.67 20.28
C CYS A 277 -53.27 7.02 21.50
N MET A 278 -53.23 7.75 22.61
CA MET A 278 -52.80 7.31 23.93
C MET A 278 -53.86 7.72 24.97
N ALA A 279 -53.73 7.25 26.21
CA ALA A 279 -54.65 7.64 27.29
C ALA A 279 -54.64 9.16 27.58
N GLU A 280 -53.50 9.81 27.38
CA GLU A 280 -53.32 11.25 27.57
C GLU A 280 -52.65 11.89 26.34
N LEU A 281 -53.01 13.15 26.06
CA LEU A 281 -52.37 13.95 25.00
C LEU A 281 -50.88 14.12 25.32
N LYS A 282 -50.02 13.84 24.34
CA LYS A 282 -48.57 13.92 24.47
C LYS A 282 -47.93 14.41 23.18
N VAL A 283 -46.89 15.24 23.29
CA VAL A 283 -46.07 15.69 22.16
C VAL A 283 -44.61 15.42 22.48
N GLU A 284 -43.91 14.82 21.52
CA GLU A 284 -42.46 14.61 21.59
C GLU A 284 -41.75 15.45 20.53
N LEU A 285 -40.68 16.11 20.94
CA LEU A 285 -39.82 16.89 20.06
C LEU A 285 -38.49 16.16 19.91
N TRP A 286 -38.04 15.93 18.68
CA TRP A 286 -36.85 15.16 18.37
C TRP A 286 -35.92 15.93 17.43
N VAL A 287 -34.63 15.96 17.75
CA VAL A 287 -33.59 16.53 16.88
C VAL A 287 -32.82 15.39 16.23
N CYS A 288 -32.77 15.38 14.90
CA CYS A 288 -32.13 14.34 14.11
C CYS A 288 -31.02 14.93 13.25
N PRO A 289 -29.75 14.55 13.45
CA PRO A 289 -28.67 14.95 12.56
C PRO A 289 -28.89 14.45 11.13
N SER A 290 -28.22 15.06 10.17
CA SER A 290 -28.25 14.60 8.78
C SER A 290 -27.81 13.14 8.68
N GLY A 291 -28.59 12.32 7.96
CA GLY A 291 -28.33 10.88 7.79
C GLY A 291 -28.85 9.99 8.92
N ALA A 292 -29.44 10.54 9.99
CA ALA A 292 -30.10 9.75 11.03
C ALA A 292 -31.46 9.23 10.55
N THR A 293 -31.81 8.00 10.97
CA THR A 293 -33.15 7.43 10.74
C THR A 293 -34.19 8.18 11.57
N ALA A 294 -35.31 8.56 10.95
CA ALA A 294 -36.41 9.27 11.62
C ALA A 294 -36.94 8.48 12.84
N PRO A 295 -37.34 9.17 13.93
CA PRO A 295 -37.92 8.52 15.09
C PRO A 295 -39.28 7.91 14.71
N ALA A 296 -39.58 6.74 15.25
CA ALA A 296 -40.88 6.10 15.10
C ALA A 296 -41.81 6.50 16.25
N ALA A 297 -43.12 6.54 15.98
CA ALA A 297 -44.12 6.69 17.03
C ALA A 297 -44.06 5.50 18.01
N SER A 298 -44.10 5.80 19.30
CA SER A 298 -44.16 4.77 20.35
C SER A 298 -45.52 4.06 20.31
N THR A 299 -45.49 2.73 20.40
CA THR A 299 -46.67 1.88 20.53
C THR A 299 -47.00 1.57 22.00
N GLU A 300 -46.14 1.97 22.94
CA GLU A 300 -46.34 1.72 24.35
C GLU A 300 -47.47 2.59 24.90
N GLY A 301 -48.52 1.95 25.44
CA GLY A 301 -49.72 2.66 25.91
C GLY A 301 -50.65 3.17 24.80
N ALA A 302 -50.48 2.68 23.57
CA ALA A 302 -51.33 3.04 22.44
C ALA A 302 -52.77 2.53 22.63
N VAL A 303 -53.74 3.38 22.30
CA VAL A 303 -55.18 3.08 22.29
C VAL A 303 -55.61 2.92 20.84
N SER A 304 -56.12 1.75 20.49
CA SER A 304 -56.63 1.45 19.15
C SER A 304 -57.93 0.65 19.22
N PRO A 305 -59.00 1.04 18.50
CA PRO A 305 -59.09 2.23 17.65
C PRO A 305 -59.10 3.53 18.46
N CYS A 306 -58.73 4.64 17.81
CA CYS A 306 -58.78 5.98 18.40
C CYS A 306 -60.21 6.33 18.86
N PRO A 307 -60.39 6.80 20.11
CA PRO A 307 -61.69 7.30 20.57
C PRO A 307 -62.14 8.55 19.78
N GLU A 308 -63.44 8.75 19.60
CA GLU A 308 -63.95 9.99 19.00
C GLU A 308 -63.73 11.19 19.95
N CYS A 309 -63.35 12.34 19.38
CA CYS A 309 -63.21 13.56 20.17
C CYS A 309 -64.57 14.08 20.64
N LYS A 310 -64.65 14.40 21.94
CA LYS A 310 -65.85 15.01 22.54
C LYS A 310 -66.09 16.39 21.90
N LYS A 311 -67.23 16.57 21.24
CA LYS A 311 -67.64 17.85 20.63
C LYS A 311 -67.73 18.94 21.70
N LYS A 312 -67.02 20.07 21.52
CA LYS A 312 -67.22 21.26 22.37
C LYS A 312 -68.67 21.76 22.20
N PRO A 313 -69.40 22.07 23.29
CA PRO A 313 -70.73 22.64 23.18
C PRO A 313 -70.67 24.00 22.48
N THR A 314 -71.46 24.17 21.41
CA THR A 314 -71.61 25.44 20.70
C THR A 314 -72.17 26.50 21.64
N THR A 315 -71.38 27.51 21.97
CA THR A 315 -71.84 28.68 22.72
C THR A 315 -72.87 29.44 21.88
N ARG A 316 -74.15 29.40 22.29
CA ARG A 316 -75.21 30.21 21.69
C ARG A 316 -74.90 31.70 21.95
N ARG A 317 -74.78 32.49 20.88
CA ARG A 317 -74.72 33.96 20.94
C ARG A 317 -75.97 34.51 21.65
N PRO A 318 -75.87 35.50 22.56
CA PRO A 318 -77.05 36.13 23.16
C PRO A 318 -77.82 36.92 22.11
N ARG A 319 -79.16 36.78 22.10
CA ARG A 319 -80.07 37.60 21.27
C ARG A 319 -80.02 39.06 21.75
N ARG A 320 -79.76 39.98 20.81
CA ARG A 320 -79.89 41.43 21.00
C ARG A 320 -81.34 41.76 21.39
N ARG A 321 -81.53 42.41 22.54
CA ARG A 321 -82.82 42.95 23.01
C ARG A 321 -83.07 44.25 22.24
N GLY A 322 -84.19 44.35 21.54
CA GLY A 322 -84.61 45.56 20.84
C GLY A 322 -84.98 46.66 21.84
N GLU A 323 -84.60 47.89 21.49
CA GLU A 323 -85.06 49.14 22.08
C GLU A 323 -86.50 49.42 21.62
N GLU A 324 -87.32 49.90 22.56
CA GLU A 324 -88.53 50.69 22.32
C GLU A 324 -88.33 52.03 23.02
#